data_AF-A0A259MJ00-F1
#
_entry.id   AF-A0A259MJ00-F1
#
_cell.length_a   1.000
_cell.length_b   1.000
_cell.length_c   1.000
_cell.angle_alpha   90.00
_cell.angle_beta   90.00
_cell.angle_gamma   90.00
#
_symmetry.space_group_name_H-M   'P 1'
#
loop_
_entity.id
_entity.type
_entity.pdbx_description
1 polymer ?
#
loop_
_entity_poly.entity_id
_entity_poly.type
_entity_poly.pdbx_seq_one_letter_code
_entity_poly.pdbx_strand_id
1 'polypeptide(L)'
;MKKYVVIAAFTALAACDRAPAITTASGKPDVLMRAVDRTCVRETILNNLLTNGWSIKSTSEVQIVVERQAPPSMAAALLSTGYSGAPYQRVTFNLVPSGPDLRLVADMAWVSNANTRFEKVHPAQANANDQAAAESSARRAEAKCVQK
;
A
#
# COMPACT_ATOMS: atom_id res chain seq x y z
N MET A 1 -55.02 15.80 15.62
CA MET A 1 -53.76 16.59 15.59
C MET A 1 -52.58 15.64 15.72
N LYS A 2 -51.63 15.78 14.80
CA LYS A 2 -50.39 15.02 14.59
C LYS A 2 -49.57 14.79 15.87
N LYS A 3 -49.21 13.55 16.19
CA LYS A 3 -47.96 13.16 16.89
C LYS A 3 -47.53 11.78 16.36
N TYR A 4 -46.26 11.43 16.50
CA TYR A 4 -45.58 10.19 16.07
C TYR A 4 -44.98 10.18 14.65
N VAL A 5 -44.07 11.13 14.37
CA VAL A 5 -43.03 10.96 13.33
C VAL A 5 -41.69 11.41 13.94
N VAL A 6 -41.15 10.66 14.90
CA VAL A 6 -39.79 10.90 15.43
C VAL A 6 -39.16 9.58 15.91
N ILE A 7 -39.20 8.50 15.13
CA ILE A 7 -38.41 7.28 15.43
C ILE A 7 -38.00 6.60 14.12
N ALA A 8 -37.23 7.27 13.27
CA ALA A 8 -36.68 6.65 12.06
C ALA A 8 -35.32 7.22 11.61
N ALA A 9 -34.68 8.06 12.42
CA ALA A 9 -33.45 8.77 12.04
C ALA A 9 -32.17 8.25 12.72
N PHE A 10 -32.26 7.29 13.65
CA PHE A 10 -31.10 6.86 14.47
C PHE A 10 -30.42 5.56 14.02
N THR A 11 -30.99 4.80 13.09
CA THR A 11 -30.39 3.53 12.61
C THR A 11 -29.46 3.69 11.41
N ALA A 12 -29.30 4.89 10.86
CA ALA A 12 -28.46 5.14 9.69
C ALA A 12 -26.96 5.36 10.00
N LEU A 13 -26.54 5.38 11.28
CA LEU A 13 -25.14 5.59 11.66
C LEU A 13 -24.35 4.30 11.99
N ALA A 14 -24.95 3.11 11.87
CA ALA A 14 -24.31 1.86 12.30
C ALA A 14 -23.47 1.14 11.22
N ALA A 15 -23.34 1.69 10.01
CA ALA A 15 -22.57 1.06 8.93
C ALA A 15 -21.19 1.72 8.73
N CYS A 16 -20.38 1.80 9.79
CA CYS A 16 -18.92 1.88 9.61
C CYS A 16 -18.42 0.46 9.35
N ASP A 17 -18.62 -0.03 8.12
CA ASP A 17 -18.04 -1.29 7.67
C ASP A 17 -16.52 -1.11 7.60
N ARG A 18 -15.82 -1.58 8.64
CA ARG A 18 -14.36 -1.58 8.66
C ARG A 18 -13.92 -2.57 7.59
N ALA A 19 -13.24 -2.07 6.56
CA ALA A 19 -12.65 -2.92 5.53
C ALA A 19 -11.93 -4.11 6.20
N PRO A 20 -12.18 -5.35 5.75
CA PRO A 20 -11.65 -6.52 6.43
C PRO A 20 -10.13 -6.45 6.52
N ALA A 21 -9.62 -6.71 7.72
CA ALA A 21 -8.20 -6.73 7.99
C ALA A 21 -7.53 -7.88 7.22
N ILE A 22 -6.28 -7.66 6.80
CA ILE A 22 -5.49 -8.69 6.12
C ILE A 22 -5.15 -9.81 7.11
N THR A 23 -5.34 -11.07 6.72
CA THR A 23 -5.07 -12.27 7.54
C THR A 23 -3.78 -12.99 7.12
N THR A 24 -2.87 -12.29 6.46
CA THR A 24 -1.59 -12.87 6.01
C THR A 24 -0.65 -13.04 7.21
N ALA A 25 0.25 -14.02 7.14
CA ALA A 25 1.16 -14.33 8.25
C ALA A 25 2.09 -13.16 8.63
N SER A 26 2.32 -12.22 7.70
CA SER A 26 3.13 -11.02 7.90
C SER A 26 2.33 -9.81 8.43
N GLY A 27 0.99 -9.90 8.49
CA GLY A 27 0.11 -8.76 8.79
C GLY A 27 0.19 -7.64 7.74
N LYS A 28 0.73 -7.94 6.55
CA LYS A 28 1.03 -7.02 5.46
C LYS A 28 0.67 -7.67 4.12
N PRO A 29 0.40 -6.89 3.07
CA PRO A 29 0.16 -7.46 1.75
C PRO A 29 1.33 -8.35 1.32
N ASP A 30 1.05 -9.63 1.09
CA ASP A 30 2.06 -10.58 0.64
C ASP A 30 1.54 -11.49 -0.49
N VAL A 31 2.43 -11.75 -1.44
CA VAL A 31 2.14 -12.56 -2.62
C VAL A 31 3.33 -13.45 -2.93
N LEU A 32 3.04 -14.70 -3.27
CA LEU A 32 4.03 -15.67 -3.75
C LEU A 32 3.88 -15.77 -5.27
N MET A 33 4.96 -15.44 -5.99
CA MET A 33 5.03 -15.55 -7.44
C MET A 33 5.83 -16.80 -7.82
N ARG A 34 5.30 -17.62 -8.74
CA ARG A 34 5.91 -18.92 -9.06
C ARG A 34 6.84 -18.88 -10.26
N ALA A 35 8.02 -19.49 -10.13
CA ALA A 35 9.00 -19.64 -11.23
C ALA A 35 9.27 -18.35 -12.00
N VAL A 36 9.41 -17.22 -11.30
CA VAL A 36 9.60 -15.89 -11.91
C VAL A 36 11.05 -15.44 -11.84
N ASP A 37 11.49 -14.73 -12.87
CA ASP A 37 12.78 -14.05 -12.85
C ASP A 37 12.72 -12.81 -11.96
N ARG A 38 13.53 -12.82 -10.90
CA ARG A 38 13.57 -11.74 -9.89
C ARG A 38 13.93 -10.39 -10.50
N THR A 39 14.85 -10.37 -11.45
CA THR A 39 15.30 -9.13 -12.10
C THR A 39 14.18 -8.54 -12.93
N CYS A 40 13.50 -9.35 -13.76
CA CYS A 40 12.32 -8.95 -14.52
C CYS A 40 11.20 -8.41 -13.62
N VAL A 41 10.90 -9.07 -12.50
CA VAL A 41 9.87 -8.61 -11.55
C VAL A 41 10.25 -7.26 -10.95
N ARG A 42 11.50 -7.11 -10.50
CA ARG A 42 12.00 -5.85 -9.96
C ARG A 42 11.89 -4.71 -10.97
N GLU A 43 12.35 -4.91 -12.19
CA GLU A 43 12.29 -3.90 -13.26
C GLU A 43 10.84 -3.54 -13.62
N THR A 44 9.95 -4.54 -13.66
CA THR A 44 8.52 -4.32 -13.91
C THR A 44 7.89 -3.46 -12.81
N ILE A 45 8.22 -3.73 -11.53
CA ILE A 45 7.76 -2.93 -10.39
C ILE A 45 8.29 -1.50 -10.51
N LEU A 46 9.59 -1.32 -10.73
CA LEU A 46 10.21 0.01 -10.85
C LEU A 46 9.59 0.83 -11.99
N ASN A 47 9.45 0.24 -13.17
CA ASN A 47 8.86 0.90 -14.34
C ASN A 47 7.40 1.31 -14.07
N ASN A 48 6.62 0.43 -13.44
CA ASN A 48 5.24 0.75 -13.07
C ASN A 48 5.17 1.91 -12.05
N LEU A 49 6.01 1.89 -11.02
CA LEU A 49 6.02 2.93 -9.98
C LEU A 49 6.41 4.29 -10.57
N LEU A 50 7.48 4.34 -11.37
CA LEU A 50 7.92 5.57 -12.04
C LEU A 50 6.84 6.14 -12.98
N THR A 51 6.17 5.28 -13.74
CA THR A 51 5.06 5.70 -14.64
C THR A 51 3.88 6.28 -13.86
N ASN A 52 3.66 5.84 -12.62
CA ASN A 52 2.57 6.29 -11.74
C ASN A 52 2.97 7.44 -10.81
N GLY A 53 4.08 8.13 -11.09
CA GLY A 53 4.52 9.33 -10.37
C GLY A 53 5.12 9.04 -8.99
N TRP A 54 5.57 7.81 -8.74
CA TRP A 54 6.34 7.50 -7.52
C TRP A 54 7.80 7.89 -7.71
N SER A 55 8.40 8.37 -6.64
CA SER A 55 9.84 8.67 -6.55
C SER A 55 10.56 7.54 -5.83
N ILE A 56 11.72 7.14 -6.35
CA ILE A 56 12.57 6.12 -5.74
C ILE A 56 13.37 6.75 -4.61
N LYS A 57 13.35 6.13 -3.43
CA LYS A 57 14.13 6.56 -2.26
C LYS A 57 15.35 5.71 -2.03
N SER A 58 15.21 4.40 -2.21
CA SER A 58 16.30 3.45 -2.11
C SER A 58 15.95 2.20 -2.90
N THR A 59 16.96 1.56 -3.51
CA THR A 59 16.79 0.26 -4.14
C THR A 59 17.98 -0.63 -3.84
N SER A 60 17.72 -1.91 -3.62
CA SER A 60 18.70 -2.97 -3.50
C SER A 60 18.15 -4.23 -4.17
N GLU A 61 18.93 -5.31 -4.24
CA GLU A 61 18.46 -6.58 -4.84
C GLU A 61 17.21 -7.17 -4.20
N VAL A 62 17.00 -6.91 -2.91
CA VAL A 62 15.92 -7.51 -2.11
C VAL A 62 14.90 -6.48 -1.64
N GLN A 63 15.11 -5.19 -1.91
CA GLN A 63 14.24 -4.13 -1.39
C GLN A 63 14.11 -2.96 -2.35
N ILE A 64 12.89 -2.47 -2.52
CA ILE A 64 12.57 -1.24 -3.25
C ILE A 64 11.77 -0.34 -2.32
N VAL A 65 12.29 0.85 -2.05
CA VAL A 65 11.60 1.89 -1.26
C VAL A 65 11.22 3.02 -2.20
N VAL A 66 9.93 3.28 -2.30
CA VAL A 66 9.38 4.39 -3.08
C VAL A 66 8.51 5.28 -2.22
N GLU A 67 8.36 6.53 -2.63
CA GLU A 67 7.40 7.43 -2.02
C GLU A 67 6.68 8.30 -3.05
N ARG A 68 5.50 8.76 -2.69
CA ARG A 68 4.73 9.72 -3.48
C ARG A 68 4.04 10.68 -2.52
N GLN A 69 3.99 11.96 -2.89
CA GLN A 69 3.26 12.95 -2.10
C GLN A 69 1.76 12.57 -2.07
N ALA A 70 1.13 12.67 -0.90
CA ALA A 70 -0.29 12.43 -0.78
C ALA A 70 -1.08 13.44 -1.65
N PRO A 71 -2.15 13.00 -2.33
CA PRO A 71 -2.98 13.92 -3.11
C PRO A 71 -3.60 14.97 -2.17
N PRO A 72 -3.90 16.19 -2.66
CA PRO A 72 -4.40 17.29 -1.85
C PRO A 72 -5.63 16.94 -1.00
N SER A 73 -6.53 16.11 -1.54
CA SER A 73 -7.73 15.63 -0.84
C SER A 73 -7.42 14.77 0.38
N MET A 74 -6.41 13.91 0.30
CA MET A 74 -5.95 13.11 1.44
C MET A 74 -5.07 13.92 2.39
N ALA A 75 -4.25 14.83 1.86
CA ALA A 75 -3.43 15.71 2.67
C ALA A 75 -4.30 16.57 3.61
N ALA A 76 -5.43 17.11 3.14
CA ALA A 76 -6.36 17.86 3.99
C ALA A 76 -6.93 17.03 5.15
N ALA A 77 -7.28 15.76 4.90
CA ALA A 77 -7.74 14.85 5.94
C ALA A 77 -6.64 14.52 6.96
N LEU A 78 -5.42 14.28 6.50
CA LEU A 78 -4.27 13.93 7.36
C LEU A 78 -3.67 15.14 8.10
N LEU A 79 -3.81 16.35 7.57
CA LEU A 79 -3.44 17.58 8.29
C LEU A 79 -4.29 17.76 9.54
N SER A 80 -5.54 17.28 9.54
CA SER A 80 -6.41 17.31 10.73
C SER A 80 -5.96 16.35 11.84
N THR A 81 -5.08 15.39 11.53
CA THR A 81 -4.61 14.35 12.47
C THR A 81 -3.20 14.59 12.99
N GLY A 82 -2.68 15.82 12.87
CA GLY A 82 -1.39 16.22 13.44
C GLY A 82 -0.15 15.90 12.61
N TYR A 83 -0.31 15.54 11.32
CA TYR A 83 0.82 15.44 10.40
C TYR A 83 1.30 16.85 10.02
N SER A 84 2.63 17.05 9.98
CA SER A 84 3.24 18.30 9.53
C SER A 84 3.40 18.30 8.01
N GLY A 85 2.75 19.27 7.34
CA GLY A 85 2.77 19.40 5.87
C GLY A 85 1.94 18.34 5.14
N ALA A 86 2.03 18.32 3.80
CA ALA A 86 1.44 17.25 2.99
C ALA A 86 2.28 15.97 3.17
N PRO A 87 1.75 14.91 3.80
CA PRO A 87 2.53 13.70 4.07
C PRO A 87 2.85 12.97 2.77
N TYR A 88 3.91 12.17 2.80
CA TYR A 88 4.26 11.26 1.73
C TYR A 88 3.73 9.86 2.07
N GLN A 89 3.19 9.18 1.08
CA GLN A 89 2.96 7.75 1.14
C GLN A 89 4.26 7.05 0.78
N ARG A 90 4.80 6.21 1.66
CA ARG A 90 5.99 5.39 1.42
C ARG A 90 5.59 3.93 1.32
N VAL A 91 6.10 3.24 0.31
CA VAL A 91 5.91 1.80 0.14
C VAL A 91 7.27 1.13 0.06
N THR A 92 7.46 0.10 0.89
CA THR A 92 8.66 -0.73 0.90
C THR A 92 8.30 -2.11 0.39
N PHE A 93 8.77 -2.46 -0.79
CA PHE A 93 8.64 -3.78 -1.36
C PHE A 93 9.86 -4.61 -0.97
N ASN A 94 9.64 -5.76 -0.33
CA ASN A 94 10.67 -6.73 -0.01
C ASN A 94 10.52 -7.94 -0.94
N LEU A 95 11.57 -8.22 -1.71
CA LEU A 95 11.66 -9.34 -2.65
C LEU A 95 12.46 -10.45 -1.96
N VAL A 96 11.75 -11.46 -1.47
CA VAL A 96 12.31 -12.59 -0.71
C VAL A 96 12.35 -13.82 -1.61
N PRO A 97 13.54 -14.28 -2.06
CA PRO A 97 13.66 -15.51 -2.82
C PRO A 97 13.20 -16.73 -2.00
N SER A 98 12.48 -17.64 -2.63
CA SER A 98 11.98 -18.88 -2.04
C SER A 98 12.15 -20.04 -3.03
N GLY A 99 13.39 -20.43 -3.28
CA GLY A 99 13.73 -21.41 -4.32
C GLY A 99 13.48 -20.84 -5.72
N PRO A 100 12.70 -21.52 -6.59
CA PRO A 100 12.30 -20.97 -7.89
C PRO A 100 11.25 -19.86 -7.78
N ASP A 101 10.65 -19.70 -6.61
CA ASP A 101 9.58 -18.75 -6.37
C ASP A 101 10.10 -17.45 -5.73
N LEU A 102 9.31 -16.39 -5.86
CA LEU A 102 9.61 -15.08 -5.29
C LEU A 102 8.45 -14.63 -4.42
N ARG A 103 8.70 -14.44 -3.12
CA ARG A 103 7.73 -13.81 -2.22
C ARG A 103 7.94 -12.31 -2.20
N LEU A 104 6.89 -11.56 -2.53
CA LEU A 104 6.87 -10.11 -2.45
C LEU A 104 6.03 -9.69 -1.25
N VAL A 105 6.61 -8.87 -0.36
CA VAL A 105 5.91 -8.31 0.80
C VAL A 105 5.95 -6.79 0.72
N ALA A 106 4.79 -6.14 0.74
CA ALA A 106 4.71 -4.69 0.72
C ALA A 106 4.42 -4.12 2.11
N ASP A 107 5.19 -3.12 2.52
CA ASP A 107 4.95 -2.34 3.74
C ASP A 107 4.56 -0.91 3.37
N MET A 108 3.51 -0.40 3.97
CA MET A 108 2.97 0.93 3.68
C MET A 108 3.12 1.82 4.92
N ALA A 109 3.57 3.04 4.71
CA ALA A 109 3.69 4.03 5.78
C ALA A 109 3.36 5.44 5.28
N TRP A 110 2.89 6.28 6.20
CA TRP A 110 2.78 7.72 6.01
C TRP A 110 4.00 8.41 6.62
N VAL A 111 4.61 9.31 5.87
CA VAL A 111 5.82 10.02 6.28
C VAL A 111 5.51 11.51 6.36
N SER A 112 5.61 12.09 7.56
CA SER A 112 5.60 13.55 7.73
C SER A 112 7.03 14.09 7.75
N ASN A 113 7.18 15.35 7.33
CA ASN A 113 8.49 16.00 7.15
C ASN A 113 9.46 15.17 6.28
N ALA A 114 8.93 14.54 5.22
CA ALA A 114 9.72 13.77 4.26
C ALA A 114 10.89 14.61 3.71
N ASN A 115 12.01 13.96 3.43
CA ASN A 115 13.26 14.58 2.95
C ASN A 115 13.93 15.52 3.96
N THR A 116 13.58 15.45 5.25
CA THR A 116 14.24 16.21 6.31
C THR A 116 14.90 15.28 7.33
N ARG A 117 15.82 15.80 8.13
CA ARG A 117 16.40 15.07 9.27
C ARG A 117 15.39 14.73 10.38
N PHE A 118 14.17 15.24 10.30
CA PHE A 118 13.09 15.06 11.28
C PHE A 118 11.91 14.29 10.68
N GLU A 119 12.18 13.39 9.72
CA GLU A 119 11.18 12.47 9.18
C GLU A 119 10.50 11.67 10.30
N LYS A 120 9.16 11.64 10.29
CA LYS A 120 8.38 10.75 11.15
C LYS A 120 7.64 9.75 10.28
N VAL A 121 7.93 8.48 10.50
CA VAL A 121 7.30 7.36 9.78
C VAL A 121 6.17 6.81 10.65
N HIS A 122 4.97 6.78 10.09
CA HIS A 122 3.76 6.26 10.70
C HIS A 122 3.31 5.03 9.90
N PRO A 123 3.40 3.82 10.47
CA PRO A 123 2.95 2.61 9.79
C PRO A 123 1.48 2.74 9.38
N ALA A 124 1.17 2.38 8.14
CA ALA A 124 -0.20 2.34 7.65
C ALA A 124 -0.73 0.91 7.78
N GLN A 125 -1.93 0.77 8.34
CA GLN A 125 -2.62 -0.51 8.35
C GLN A 125 -3.12 -0.80 6.94
N ALA A 126 -2.61 -1.87 6.35
CA ALA A 126 -3.12 -2.35 5.06
C ALA A 126 -4.45 -3.10 5.24
N ASN A 127 -5.28 -3.08 4.20
CA ASN A 127 -6.61 -3.71 4.18
C ASN A 127 -6.75 -4.71 3.01
N ALA A 128 -7.88 -5.41 2.94
CA ALA A 128 -8.13 -6.40 1.89
C ALA A 128 -8.01 -5.86 0.45
N ASN A 129 -8.29 -4.58 0.19
CA ASN A 129 -8.12 -3.99 -1.14
C ASN A 129 -6.63 -3.86 -1.49
N ASP A 130 -5.77 -3.56 -0.52
CA ASP A 130 -4.33 -3.50 -0.72
C ASP A 130 -3.75 -4.89 -1.05
N GLN A 131 -4.27 -5.94 -0.37
CA GLN A 131 -3.94 -7.33 -0.70
C GLN A 131 -4.40 -7.69 -2.11
N ALA A 132 -5.64 -7.40 -2.49
CA ALA A 132 -6.16 -7.68 -3.83
C ALA A 132 -5.38 -6.93 -4.93
N ALA A 133 -4.98 -5.69 -4.65
CA ALA A 133 -4.14 -4.90 -5.56
C ALA A 133 -2.75 -5.55 -5.74
N ALA A 134 -2.14 -6.03 -4.65
CA ALA A 134 -0.88 -6.76 -4.68
C ALA A 134 -1.00 -8.05 -5.50
N GLU A 135 -2.05 -8.85 -5.28
CA GLU A 135 -2.32 -10.08 -6.03
C GLU A 135 -2.54 -9.82 -7.52
N SER A 136 -3.32 -8.80 -7.87
CA SER A 136 -3.54 -8.43 -9.28
C SER A 136 -2.23 -8.03 -9.97
N SER A 137 -1.35 -7.34 -9.24
CA SER A 137 -0.06 -6.89 -9.74
C SER A 137 0.92 -8.06 -9.88
N ALA A 138 0.90 -8.98 -8.92
CA ALA A 138 1.68 -10.21 -8.95
C ALA A 138 1.32 -11.05 -10.19
N ARG A 139 0.04 -11.29 -10.45
CA ARG A 139 -0.41 -12.05 -11.63
C ARG A 139 0.06 -11.42 -12.95
N ARG A 140 0.04 -10.08 -13.04
CA ARG A 140 0.56 -9.36 -14.22
C ARG A 140 2.07 -9.48 -14.35
N ALA A 141 2.81 -9.50 -13.23
CA ALA A 141 4.25 -9.70 -13.23
C ALA A 141 4.61 -11.14 -13.59
N GLU A 142 3.92 -12.14 -13.04
CA GLU A 142 4.09 -13.55 -13.39
C GLU A 142 3.92 -13.78 -14.89
N ALA A 143 2.83 -13.29 -15.48
CA ALA A 143 2.58 -13.44 -16.91
C ALA A 143 3.70 -12.87 -17.81
N LYS A 144 4.48 -11.90 -17.30
CA LYS A 144 5.59 -11.27 -18.04
C LYS A 144 6.95 -11.88 -17.74
N CYS A 145 7.15 -12.39 -16.51
CA CYS A 145 8.46 -12.70 -15.96
C CYS A 145 8.67 -14.18 -15.63
N VAL A 146 7.76 -15.08 -16.02
CA VAL A 146 7.99 -16.53 -15.90
C VAL A 146 9.27 -16.93 -16.63
N GLN A 147 10.14 -17.64 -15.91
CA GLN A 147 11.34 -18.24 -16.48
C GLN A 147 10.92 -19.35 -17.45
N LYS A 148 11.30 -19.20 -18.73
CA LYS A 148 11.11 -20.23 -19.74
C LYS A 148 12.22 -21.27 -19.69
#